data_AF-A0A653WC98-F1
#
_entry.id   AF-A0A653WC98-F1
#
_cell.length_a   1.000
_cell.length_b   1.000
_cell.length_c   1.000
_cell.angle_alpha   90.00
_cell.angle_beta   90.00
_cell.angle_gamma   90.00
#
_symmetry.space_group_name_H-M   'P 1'
#
loop_
_entity.id
_entity.type
_entity.pdbx_description
1 polymer ?
#
loop_
_entity_poly.entity_id
_entity_poly.type
_entity_poly.pdbx_seq_one_letter_code
_entity_poly.pdbx_strand_id
1 'polypeptide(L)'
;MHSIDTLIIGAGALGLAGQLRFGPDVRYLDALDYRVDEQLREPFATAIQRYFPGLDPARLQPGYSGVRAKLSGAGEPPADFVIQTPAAHGLQGLVNLFGIESPGLTASLAIAEKVAAAL
;
A
#
# COMPACT_ATOMS: atom_id res chain seq x y z
N MET A 1 0.06 -8.41 -14.74
CA MET A 1 0.06 -7.12 -14.02
C MET A 1 -0.03 -7.47 -12.55
N HIS A 2 1.11 -7.55 -11.87
CA HIS A 2 1.24 -8.20 -10.57
C HIS A 2 1.09 -7.15 -9.47
N SER A 3 0.06 -7.30 -8.65
CA SER A 3 -0.22 -6.38 -7.56
C SER A 3 0.68 -6.69 -6.37
N ILE A 4 1.04 -5.65 -5.60
CA ILE A 4 1.96 -5.76 -4.48
C ILE A 4 1.22 -5.59 -3.17
N ASP A 5 1.40 -6.55 -2.30
CA ASP A 5 0.91 -6.53 -0.94
C ASP A 5 1.80 -5.73 -0.02
N THR A 6 1.14 -5.20 1.01
CA THR A 6 1.78 -4.60 2.16
C THR A 6 1.07 -5.08 3.43
N LEU A 7 1.64 -6.07 4.15
CA LEU A 7 1.11 -6.46 5.47
C LEU A 7 1.44 -5.36 6.47
N ILE A 8 0.45 -4.79 7.14
CA ILE A 8 0.67 -3.79 8.19
C ILE A 8 1.14 -4.47 9.49
N ILE A 9 2.44 -4.81 9.49
CA ILE A 9 3.40 -4.91 10.61
C ILE A 9 4.73 -4.25 10.10
N GLY A 10 5.56 -3.64 10.97
CA GLY A 10 6.77 -2.83 10.67
C GLY A 10 6.60 -1.63 9.71
N ALA A 11 6.46 -0.33 10.07
CA ALA A 11 6.82 0.43 11.29
C ALA A 11 5.70 1.40 11.79
N GLY A 12 5.98 2.24 12.80
CA GLY A 12 4.98 2.77 13.75
C GLY A 12 4.02 3.89 13.29
N ALA A 13 2.78 3.54 12.99
CA ALA A 13 1.65 4.48 12.91
C ALA A 13 0.77 4.38 14.17
N LEU A 14 0.55 5.51 14.85
CA LEU A 14 -0.45 5.61 15.91
C LEU A 14 -1.83 5.79 15.26
N GLY A 15 -2.71 4.81 15.41
CA GLY A 15 -4.11 4.96 14.99
C GLY A 15 -4.83 6.03 15.82
N LEU A 16 -5.94 6.57 15.31
CA LEU A 16 -6.70 7.64 15.98
C LEU A 16 -7.20 7.25 17.39
N ALA A 17 -7.36 5.95 17.67
CA ALA A 17 -7.69 5.40 18.99
C ALA A 17 -6.45 5.05 19.85
N GLY A 18 -5.27 5.58 19.55
CA GLY A 18 -4.04 5.36 20.33
C GLY A 18 -3.39 3.98 20.14
N GLN A 19 -3.88 3.15 19.22
CA GLN A 19 -3.30 1.85 18.95
C GLN A 19 -2.01 1.98 18.13
N LEU A 20 -0.88 1.48 18.65
CA LEU A 20 0.35 1.39 17.86
C LEU A 20 0.21 0.25 16.86
N ARG A 21 0.22 0.59 15.57
CA ARG A 21 0.40 -0.38 14.48
C ARG A 21 1.80 -0.22 13.97
N PHE A 22 2.48 -1.34 13.81
CA PHE A 22 3.62 -1.37 12.92
C PHE A 22 3.04 -1.64 11.49
N GLY A 23 3.62 -1.11 10.40
CA GLY A 23 3.24 -1.42 9.02
C GLY A 23 3.98 -0.63 7.93
N PRO A 24 4.26 -1.18 6.71
CA PRO A 24 4.13 -2.58 6.29
C PRO A 24 5.39 -3.32 5.74
N ASP A 25 5.34 -4.66 5.60
CA ASP A 25 6.26 -5.42 4.70
C ASP A 25 5.86 -5.29 3.22
N VAL A 26 6.51 -6.03 2.32
CA VAL A 26 6.17 -6.10 0.90
C VAL A 26 6.18 -7.54 0.40
N ARG A 27 5.08 -7.97 -0.24
CA ARG A 27 4.95 -9.27 -0.94
C ARG A 27 4.35 -9.08 -2.34
N TYR A 28 4.59 -10.01 -3.26
CA TYR A 28 4.01 -9.99 -4.61
C TYR A 28 3.00 -11.13 -4.73
N LEU A 29 1.83 -10.86 -5.32
CA LEU A 29 0.76 -11.85 -5.47
C LEU A 29 0.39 -12.08 -6.94
N ASP A 30 0.07 -13.33 -7.27
CA ASP A 30 -0.55 -13.72 -8.55
C ASP A 30 -2.09 -13.72 -8.52
N ALA A 31 -2.68 -13.80 -7.32
CA ALA A 31 -4.12 -13.74 -7.09
C ALA A 31 -4.41 -12.97 -5.80
N LEU A 32 -5.57 -12.30 -5.71
CA LEU A 32 -5.94 -11.54 -4.52
C LEU A 32 -6.09 -12.46 -3.29
N ASP A 33 -5.29 -12.22 -2.27
CA ASP A 33 -5.36 -12.87 -0.97
C ASP A 33 -5.22 -11.81 0.13
N TYR A 34 -6.17 -11.78 1.07
CA TYR A 34 -6.18 -10.81 2.16
C TYR A 34 -5.87 -11.45 3.52
N ARG A 35 -5.50 -12.74 3.56
CA ARG A 35 -5.16 -13.44 4.80
C ARG A 35 -3.88 -12.86 5.41
N VAL A 36 -3.89 -12.61 6.72
CA VAL A 36 -2.69 -12.21 7.46
C VAL A 36 -1.90 -13.46 7.83
N ASP A 37 -0.67 -13.55 7.34
CA ASP A 37 0.25 -14.66 7.61
C ASP A 37 0.88 -14.53 9.00
N GLU A 38 0.34 -15.27 9.98
CA GLU A 38 0.84 -15.26 11.37
C GLU A 38 2.29 -15.76 11.53
N GLN A 39 2.83 -16.49 10.55
CA GLN A 39 4.21 -17.00 10.60
C GLN A 39 5.24 -15.86 10.52
N LEU A 40 4.81 -14.68 10.06
CA LEU A 40 5.64 -13.47 10.01
C LEU A 40 5.90 -12.81 11.37
N ARG A 41 5.24 -13.23 12.46
CA ARG A 41 5.38 -12.64 13.80
C ARG A 41 6.84 -12.50 14.24
N GLU A 42 7.64 -13.55 14.08
CA GLU A 42 9.06 -13.58 14.48
C GLU A 42 9.97 -12.71 13.58
N PRO A 43 9.89 -12.78 12.23
CA PRO A 43 10.52 -11.80 11.34
C PRO A 43 10.23 -10.35 11.72
N PHE A 44 8.98 -10.03 12.08
CA PHE A 44 8.61 -8.67 12.49
C PHE A 44 9.15 -8.27 13.84
N ALA A 45 9.09 -9.13 14.85
CA ALA A 45 9.70 -8.87 16.14
C ALA A 45 11.19 -8.53 15.98
N THR A 46 11.90 -9.35 15.19
CA THR A 46 13.33 -9.18 14.86
C THR A 46 13.62 -7.88 14.09
N ALA A 47 12.69 -7.41 13.25
CA ALA A 47 12.82 -6.15 12.53
C ALA A 47 12.54 -4.92 13.43
N ILE A 48 11.49 -5.00 14.25
CA ILE A 48 11.03 -3.92 15.13
C ILE A 48 12.00 -3.69 16.30
N GLN A 49 12.54 -4.75 16.90
CA GLN A 49 13.46 -4.65 18.06
C GLN A 49 14.74 -3.84 17.77
N ARG A 50 15.10 -3.63 16.49
CA ARG A 50 16.23 -2.78 16.07
C ARG A 50 16.03 -1.31 16.41
N TYR A 51 14.78 -0.85 16.47
CA TYR A 51 14.41 0.55 16.79
C TYR A 51 13.45 0.66 17.98
N PHE A 52 12.87 -0.44 18.44
CA PHE A 52 12.05 -0.51 19.65
C PHE A 52 12.44 -1.74 20.50
N PRO A 53 13.60 -1.71 21.20
CA PRO A 53 14.18 -2.89 21.85
C PRO A 53 13.33 -3.49 22.97
N GLY A 54 12.47 -2.68 23.59
CA GLY A 54 11.52 -3.12 24.62
C GLY A 54 10.26 -3.83 24.08
N LEU A 55 10.24 -4.22 22.79
CA LEU A 55 9.15 -5.00 22.22
C LEU A 55 9.12 -6.42 22.82
N ASP A 56 8.00 -6.75 23.44
CA ASP A 56 7.57 -8.13 23.71
C ASP A 56 6.90 -8.73 22.44
N PRO A 57 7.50 -9.76 21.80
CA PRO A 57 6.94 -10.39 20.60
C PRO A 57 5.56 -11.01 20.81
N ALA A 58 5.24 -11.48 22.03
CA ALA A 58 3.95 -12.10 22.34
C ALA A 58 2.78 -11.10 22.27
N ARG A 59 3.08 -9.79 22.29
CA ARG A 59 2.09 -8.71 22.14
C ARG A 59 1.84 -8.32 20.68
N LEU A 60 2.57 -8.89 19.72
CA LEU A 60 2.28 -8.73 18.29
C LEU A 60 1.06 -9.58 17.89
N GLN A 61 -0.06 -8.90 17.66
CA GLN A 61 -1.30 -9.47 17.18
C GLN A 61 -1.45 -9.24 15.65
N PRO A 62 -2.08 -10.17 14.91
CA PRO A 62 -2.41 -9.96 13.51
C PRO A 62 -3.24 -8.68 13.31
N GLY A 63 -2.79 -7.83 12.37
CA GLY A 63 -3.48 -6.61 11.99
C GLY A 63 -4.42 -6.82 10.81
N TYR A 64 -4.09 -6.19 9.69
CA TYR A 64 -4.79 -6.35 8.41
C TYR A 64 -3.78 -6.26 7.26
N SER A 65 -4.18 -6.78 6.11
CA SER A 65 -3.46 -6.74 4.84
C SER A 65 -4.04 -5.67 3.92
N GLY A 66 -3.28 -5.28 2.89
CA GLY A 66 -3.75 -4.39 1.85
C GLY A 66 -2.96 -4.58 0.55
N VAL A 67 -3.70 -4.81 -0.54
CA VAL A 67 -3.18 -4.96 -1.90
C VAL A 67 -3.04 -3.57 -2.55
N ARG A 68 -1.87 -3.25 -3.08
CA ARG A 68 -1.60 -2.00 -3.80
C ARG A 68 -1.66 -2.22 -5.31
N ALA A 69 -2.51 -1.44 -5.99
CA ALA A 69 -2.60 -1.42 -7.45
C ALA A 69 -1.35 -0.77 -8.07
N LYS A 70 -0.30 -1.57 -8.28
CA LYS A 70 0.97 -1.14 -8.86
C LYS A 70 1.06 -1.35 -10.36
N LEU A 71 1.91 -0.55 -10.98
CA LEU A 71 2.26 -0.65 -12.41
C LEU A 71 3.60 -1.38 -12.66
N SER A 72 4.47 -1.47 -11.67
CA SER A 72 5.79 -2.13 -11.76
C SER A 72 5.83 -3.44 -10.96
N GLY A 73 6.46 -4.45 -11.53
CA GLY A 73 6.67 -5.79 -10.97
C GLY A 73 7.89 -5.94 -10.06
N ALA A 74 8.21 -7.18 -9.70
CA ALA A 74 9.27 -7.50 -8.74
C ALA A 74 10.67 -7.20 -9.31
N GLY A 75 11.39 -6.28 -8.67
CA GLY A 75 12.70 -5.83 -9.13
C GLY A 75 12.66 -4.76 -10.23
N GLU A 76 11.48 -4.37 -10.69
CA GLU A 76 11.31 -3.24 -11.61
C GLU A 76 11.37 -1.90 -10.85
N PRO A 77 11.80 -0.80 -11.50
CA PRO A 77 11.78 0.52 -10.88
C PRO A 77 10.35 0.95 -10.54
N PRO A 78 10.14 1.72 -9.44
CA PRO A 78 8.82 2.26 -9.12
C PRO A 78 8.27 3.12 -10.27
N ALA A 79 7.03 2.83 -10.67
CA ALA A 79 6.29 3.62 -11.65
C ALA A 79 5.44 4.71 -10.98
N ASP A 80 5.30 5.86 -11.64
CA ASP A 80 4.44 6.97 -11.19
C ASP A 80 2.94 6.69 -11.47
N PHE A 81 2.06 7.51 -10.89
CA PHE A 81 0.62 7.46 -11.13
C PHE A 81 0.30 7.77 -12.60
N VAL A 82 -0.48 6.90 -13.25
CA VAL A 82 -0.93 7.10 -14.62
C VAL A 82 -2.40 7.53 -14.61
N ILE A 83 -2.61 8.81 -14.94
CA ILE A 83 -3.93 9.42 -15.14
C ILE A 83 -4.09 9.67 -16.63
N GLN A 84 -4.84 8.82 -17.33
CA GLN A 84 -5.12 9.00 -18.75
C GLN A 84 -6.47 9.70 -18.93
N THR A 85 -6.49 10.74 -19.76
CA THR A 85 -7.67 11.57 -20.04
C THR A 85 -8.11 11.42 -21.50
N PRO A 86 -9.26 11.98 -21.92
CA PRO A 86 -9.67 11.99 -23.33
C PRO A 86 -8.60 12.55 -24.28
N ALA A 87 -7.74 13.47 -23.81
CA ALA A 87 -6.61 13.99 -24.59
C ALA A 87 -5.48 12.97 -24.82
N ALA A 88 -5.36 11.93 -23.99
CA ALA A 88 -4.34 10.89 -24.11
C ALA A 88 -4.81 9.66 -24.92
N HIS A 89 -6.10 9.30 -24.86
CA HIS A 89 -6.64 8.10 -25.52
C HIS A 89 -7.79 8.36 -26.52
N GLY A 90 -8.25 9.61 -26.69
CA GLY A 90 -9.26 9.99 -27.69
C GLY A 90 -10.71 9.59 -27.36
N LEU A 91 -10.97 9.07 -26.16
CA LEU A 91 -12.31 8.61 -25.73
C LEU A 91 -12.93 9.65 -24.80
N GLN A 92 -13.98 10.33 -25.27
CA GLN A 92 -14.69 11.35 -24.50
C GLN A 92 -15.44 10.74 -23.31
N GLY A 93 -15.47 11.45 -22.18
CA GLY A 93 -16.15 11.02 -20.95
C GLY A 93 -15.50 9.86 -20.20
N LEU A 94 -14.30 9.41 -20.61
CA LEU A 94 -13.51 8.38 -19.91
C LEU A 94 -12.22 9.00 -19.34
N VAL A 95 -11.90 8.68 -18.08
CA VAL A 95 -10.61 8.95 -17.45
C VAL A 95 -10.16 7.67 -16.74
N ASN A 96 -8.97 7.18 -17.05
CA ASN A 96 -8.38 6.00 -16.41
C ASN A 96 -7.41 6.41 -15.30
N LEU A 97 -7.48 5.72 -14.16
CA LEU A 97 -6.57 5.88 -13.02
C LEU A 97 -5.84 4.56 -12.77
N PHE A 98 -4.54 4.50 -13.04
CA PHE A 98 -3.70 3.34 -12.78
C PHE A 98 -2.51 3.69 -11.88
N GLY A 99 -2.02 2.71 -11.13
CA GLY A 99 -0.84 2.89 -10.29
C GLY A 99 -1.07 3.70 -9.02
N ILE A 100 -2.33 4.01 -8.64
CA ILE A 100 -2.68 4.86 -7.50
C ILE A 100 -2.46 4.12 -6.16
N GLU A 101 -1.21 3.76 -5.88
CA GLU A 101 -0.75 3.24 -4.59
C GLU A 101 -0.47 4.39 -3.60
N SER A 102 0.37 4.19 -2.58
CA SER A 102 0.81 5.29 -1.71
C SER A 102 1.64 6.32 -2.50
N PRO A 103 1.39 7.64 -2.40
CA PRO A 103 0.57 8.35 -1.40
C PRO A 103 -0.84 8.76 -1.89
N GLY A 104 -1.54 7.91 -2.65
CA GLY A 104 -2.79 8.21 -3.35
C GLY A 104 -3.96 8.68 -2.47
N LEU A 105 -4.05 8.20 -1.22
CA LEU A 105 -5.03 8.73 -0.25
C LEU A 105 -4.73 10.20 0.10
N THR A 106 -3.46 10.53 0.36
CA THR A 106 -3.00 11.90 0.63
C THR A 106 -3.18 12.81 -0.59
N ALA A 107 -2.97 12.26 -1.80
CA ALA A 107 -3.13 12.98 -3.06
C ALA A 107 -4.58 13.01 -3.60
N SER A 108 -5.55 12.40 -2.90
CA SER A 108 -6.88 12.12 -3.45
C SER A 108 -7.64 13.35 -3.97
N LEU A 109 -7.54 14.49 -3.28
CA LEU A 109 -8.18 15.73 -3.71
C LEU A 109 -7.53 16.31 -4.99
N ALA A 110 -6.20 16.33 -5.06
CA ALA A 110 -5.48 16.79 -6.26
C ALA A 110 -5.70 15.86 -7.47
N ILE A 111 -5.86 14.54 -7.22
CA ILE A 111 -6.28 13.59 -8.26
C ILE A 111 -7.70 13.92 -8.73
N ALA A 112 -8.64 14.16 -7.81
CA ALA A 112 -10.02 14.52 -8.17
C ALA A 112 -10.11 15.83 -8.96
N GLU A 113 -9.36 16.86 -8.59
CA GLU A 113 -9.25 18.12 -9.37
C GLU A 113 -8.77 17.87 -10.80
N LYS A 114 -7.73 17.04 -10.98
CA LYS A 114 -7.19 16.68 -12.29
C LYS A 114 -8.15 15.83 -13.13
N VAL A 115 -8.98 15.00 -12.50
CA VAL A 115 -10.06 14.25 -13.17
C VAL A 115 -11.18 15.21 -13.59
N ALA A 116 -11.62 16.09 -12.68
CA ALA A 116 -12.71 17.04 -12.95
C ALA A 116 -12.37 18.06 -14.04
N ALA A 117 -11.09 18.47 -14.16
CA ALA A 117 -10.62 19.34 -15.25
C ALA A 117 -10.45 18.63 -16.60
N ALA A 118 -10.67 17.32 -16.67
CA ALA A 118 -10.45 16.47 -17.84
C ALA A 118 -11.74 15.83 -18.41
N LEU A 119 -12.89 16.13 -17.81
CA LEU A 119 -14.23 15.70 -18.20
C LEU A 119 -15.04 16.87 -18.78
#